data_AF-A0A9P0PHS1-F1
#
_entry.id   AF-A0A9P0PHS1-F1
#
_cell.length_a   1.000
_cell.length_b   1.000
_cell.length_c   1.000
_cell.angle_alpha   90.00
_cell.angle_beta   90.00
_cell.angle_gamma   90.00
#
_symmetry.space_group_name_H-M   'P 1'
#
loop_
_entity.id
_entity.type
_entity.pdbx_description
1 polymer ?
#
loop_
_entity_poly.entity_id
_entity_poly.type
_entity_poly.pdbx_seq_one_letter_code
_entity_poly.pdbx_strand_id
1 'polypeptide(L)' 'MNTSQGTVKGVIEGPSSKVDEMKYWLDKTGSPQSIIEKAVFTDEKDISKHTFNDFTIRR' A
#
# COMPACT_ATOMS: atom_id res chain seq x y z
N MET A 1 -8.53 0.30 2.09
CA MET A 1 -9.88 0.90 2.09
C MET A 1 -10.38 0.94 0.67
N ASN A 2 -11.50 0.29 0.41
CA ASN A 2 -12.14 0.37 -0.91
C ASN A 2 -12.90 1.70 -1.00
N THR A 3 -12.84 2.34 -2.16
CA THR A 3 -13.51 3.62 -2.41
C THR A 3 -14.70 3.41 -3.35
N SER A 4 -15.67 4.32 -3.32
CA SER A 4 -16.80 4.33 -4.26
C SER A 4 -16.39 4.54 -5.73
N GLN A 5 -15.14 4.96 -5.96
CA GLN A 5 -14.56 5.17 -7.29
C GLN A 5 -13.92 3.90 -7.88
N GLY A 6 -14.10 2.74 -7.24
CA GLY A 6 -13.51 1.47 -7.70
C GLY A 6 -12.01 1.36 -7.47
N THR A 7 -11.43 2.20 -6.62
CA THR A 7 -10.00 2.13 -6.24
C THR A 7 -9.82 1.66 -4.80
N VAL A 8 -8.65 1.11 -4.50
CA VAL A 8 -8.23 0.78 -3.14
C VAL A 8 -7.17 1.78 -2.69
N LYS A 9 -7.36 2.36 -1.50
CA LYS A 9 -6.40 3.28 -0.86
C LYS A 9 -5.92 2.72 0.47
N GLY A 10 -4.67 3.01 0.81
CA GLY A 10 -4.04 2.59 2.05
C GLY A 10 -2.74 3.34 2.30
N VAL A 11 -2.11 3.02 3.41
CA VAL A 11 -0.78 3.51 3.79
C VAL A 11 0.09 2.30 4.14
N ILE A 12 1.37 2.41 3.86
CA ILE A 12 2.37 1.39 4.22
C ILE A 12 3.48 2.07 5.00
N GLU A 13 3.93 1.43 6.06
CA GLU A 13 5.05 1.87 6.89
C GLU A 13 5.95 0.66 7.13
N GLY A 14 7.26 0.86 7.10
CA GLY A 14 8.21 -0.22 7.29
C GLY A 14 9.62 0.19 6.91
N PRO A 15 10.60 -0.72 7.04
CA PRO A 15 11.94 -0.52 6.51
C PRO A 15 11.87 -0.24 5.00
N SER A 16 12.71 0.67 4.50
CA SER A 16 12.66 1.13 3.10
C SER A 16 12.69 -0.03 2.09
N SER A 17 13.54 -1.04 2.31
CA SER A 17 13.60 -2.22 1.44
C SER A 17 12.28 -3.00 1.35
N LYS A 18 11.55 -3.11 2.47
CA LYS A 18 10.25 -3.78 2.52
C LYS A 18 9.12 -2.93 1.96
N VAL A 19 9.21 -1.62 2.14
CA VAL A 19 8.30 -0.66 1.50
C VAL A 19 8.46 -0.74 -0.03
N ASP A 20 9.68 -0.80 -0.54
CA ASP A 20 9.93 -0.90 -1.98
C ASP A 20 9.48 -2.24 -2.58
N GLU A 21 9.72 -3.36 -1.88
CA GLU A 21 9.15 -4.66 -2.25
C GLU A 21 7.61 -4.60 -2.34
N MET A 22 6.97 -3.93 -1.36
CA MET A 22 5.51 -3.80 -1.33
C MET A 22 4.98 -2.86 -2.43
N LYS A 23 5.67 -1.75 -2.73
CA LYS A 23 5.34 -0.89 -3.86
C LYS A 23 5.37 -1.68 -5.17
N TYR A 24 6.42 -2.47 -5.39
CA TYR A 24 6.51 -3.33 -6.57
C TYR A 24 5.36 -4.34 -6.63
N TRP A 25 5.05 -5.00 -5.52
CA TRP A 25 3.95 -5.97 -5.46
C TRP A 25 2.60 -5.33 -5.79
N LEU A 26 2.32 -4.13 -5.25
CA LEU A 26 1.08 -3.39 -5.48
C LEU A 26 0.95 -2.84 -6.91
N ASP A 27 2.06 -2.68 -7.63
CA ASP A 27 2.07 -2.20 -9.02
C ASP A 27 2.06 -3.34 -10.04
N LYS A 28 2.70 -4.49 -9.73
CA LYS A 28 2.95 -5.55 -10.73
C LYS A 28 2.26 -6.88 -10.45
N THR A 29 1.92 -7.18 -9.19
CA THR A 29 1.43 -8.52 -8.80
C THR A 29 -0.01 -8.45 -8.32
N GLY A 30 -0.25 -7.74 -7.22
CA GLY A 30 -1.58 -7.66 -6.61
C GLY A 30 -2.15 -9.02 -6.20
N SER A 31 -3.44 -9.01 -5.85
CA SER A 31 -4.15 -10.24 -5.53
C SER A 31 -4.45 -11.05 -6.81
N PRO A 32 -4.55 -12.39 -6.74
CA PRO A 32 -4.77 -13.24 -7.93
C PRO A 32 -6.00 -12.89 -8.76
N GLN A 33 -7.02 -12.26 -8.16
CA GLN A 33 -8.27 -11.90 -8.81
C GLN A 33 -8.39 -10.40 -9.12
N SER A 34 -7.37 -9.60 -8.79
CA SER A 34 -7.36 -8.17 -9.08
C SER A 34 -6.60 -7.88 -10.37
N ILE A 35 -7.09 -6.91 -11.13
CA ILE A 35 -6.34 -6.29 -12.22
C ILE A 35 -5.83 -4.95 -11.71
N ILE A 36 -4.52 -4.75 -11.76
CA ILE A 36 -3.89 -3.47 -11.44
C ILE A 36 -3.81 -2.66 -12.72
N GLU A 37 -4.69 -1.67 -12.88
CA GLU A 37 -4.57 -0.71 -13.97
C GLU A 37 -3.43 0.27 -13.74
N LYS A 38 -3.27 0.72 -12.49
CA LYS A 38 -2.21 1.64 -12.06
C LYS A 38 -2.08 1.63 -10.53
N ALA A 39 -0.86 1.71 -10.02
CA ALA A 39 -0.57 2.11 -8.65
C ALA A 39 -0.01 3.54 -8.60
N VAL A 40 -0.43 4.33 -7.60
CA VAL A 40 0.08 5.68 -7.35
C VAL A 40 0.59 5.74 -5.92
N PHE A 41 1.86 6.13 -5.78
CA PHE A 41 2.52 6.30 -4.48
C PHE A 41 2.77 7.78 -4.24
N THR A 42 2.33 8.29 -3.10
CA THR A 42 2.48 9.69 -2.69
C THR A 42 2.95 9.76 -1.24
N ASP A 43 3.46 10.94 -0.85
CA ASP A 43 3.74 11.28 0.55
C ASP A 43 4.71 10.34 1.26
N GLU A 44 5.68 9.81 0.51
CA GLU A 44 6.78 9.04 1.07
C GLU A 44 7.67 9.94 1.93
N LYS A 45 7.90 9.49 3.16
CA LYS A 45 8.69 10.22 4.15
C LYS A 45 9.31 9.25 5.15
N ASP A 46 10.47 9.62 5.66
CA ASP A 46 11.08 8.91 6.77
C ASP A 46 10.30 9.17 8.07
N ILE A 47 10.08 8.10 8.83
CA ILE A 47 9.45 8.15 10.15
C ILE A 47 10.38 7.51 11.18
N SER A 48 10.47 8.11 12.36
CA SER A 48 11.32 7.58 13.45
C SER A 48 10.67 6.44 14.24
N LYS A 49 9.35 6.28 14.11
CA LYS A 49 8.54 5.24 14.75
C LYS A 49 7.31 4.93 13.91
N HIS A 50 6.79 3.72 14.02
CA HIS A 50 5.54 3.33 13.38
C HIS A 50 4.36 4.14 13.95
N THR A 51 3.47 4.57 13.05
CA THR A 51 2.19 5.22 13.39
C THR A 51 1.12 4.17 13.71
N PHE A 52 1.25 2.97 13.13
CA PHE A 52 0.32 1.85 13.32
C PHE A 52 0.99 0.70 14.08
N ASN A 53 0.20 0.04 14.93
CA ASN A 53 0.68 -1.13 15.67
C ASN A 53 0.71 -2.41 14.82
N ASP A 54 -0.17 -2.49 13.82
CA ASP A 54 -0.33 -3.66 12.95
C ASP A 54 -0.97 -3.28 11.60
N PHE A 55 -0.87 -4.18 10.64
CA PHE A 55 -1.57 -4.08 9.37
C PHE A 55 -3.03 -4.50 9.53
N THR A 56 -3.96 -3.60 9.18
CA THR A 56 -5.40 -3.87 9.32
C THR A 56 -6.17 -3.53 8.05
N ILE A 57 -7.15 -4.37 7.71
CA ILE A 57 -8.07 -4.13 6.60
C ILE A 57 -9.26 -3.34 7.14
N ARG A 58 -9.40 -2.09 6.67
CA ARG A 58 -10.61 -1.29 6.92
C ARG A 58 -11.74 -1.73 5.99
N ARG A 59 -12.89 -2.07 6.59
CA ARG A 59 -14.15 -2.34 5.89
C ARG A 59 -14.82 -1.04 5.46
#